data_AF-A0A3D4PXQ6-F1
#
_entry.id   AF-A0A3D4PXQ6-F1
#
_cell.length_a   1.000
_cell.length_b   1.000
_cell.length_c   1.000
_cell.angle_alpha   90.00
_cell.angle_beta   90.00
_cell.angle_gamma   90.00
#
_symmetry.space_group_name_H-M   'P 1'
#
loop_
_entity.id
_entity.type
_entity.pdbx_description
1 polymer ?
#
loop_
_entity_poly.entity_id
_entity_poly.type
_entity_poly.pdbx_seq_one_letter_code
_entity_poly.pdbx_strand_id
1 'polypeptide(L)'
;GNRIFGCDDCQAICPWNKYAQFTGETDFLPRHGLADSDLVDLFNWTEEEFLARTEGSAIRRVGYEGWLRNLAVGLGNAPSDERIIQALSDKKNQASPLVNEHIDWALTQQTKPNRRRKRKIQRAPVIE
;
A
#
# COMPACT_ATOMS: atom_id res chain seq x y z
N GLY A 1 1.87 -7.69 -0.63
CA GLY A 1 1.09 -7.10 0.47
C GLY A 1 0.57 -5.75 0.02
N ASN A 2 -0.38 -5.19 0.74
CA ASN A 2 -1.06 -3.92 0.44
C ASN A 2 -0.72 -2.82 1.47
N ARG A 3 0.40 -2.94 2.19
CA ARG A 3 0.84 -1.93 3.17
C ARG A 3 1.52 -0.78 2.45
N ILE A 4 0.84 0.36 2.42
CA ILE A 4 1.31 1.56 1.70
C ILE A 4 2.22 2.41 2.59
N PHE A 5 1.99 2.41 3.91
CA PHE A 5 2.79 3.13 4.88
C PHE A 5 2.90 2.34 6.19
N GLY A 6 4.10 2.23 6.74
CA GLY A 6 4.34 1.52 8.00
C GLY A 6 4.22 -0.02 7.90
N CYS A 7 4.49 -0.68 9.02
CA CYS A 7 4.32 -2.12 9.20
C CYS A 7 4.18 -2.45 10.69
N ASP A 8 3.07 -3.08 11.06
CA ASP A 8 2.76 -3.44 12.45
C ASP A 8 2.89 -4.94 12.73
N ASP A 9 3.54 -5.70 11.83
CA ASP A 9 3.69 -7.15 11.99
C ASP A 9 4.42 -7.52 13.29
N CYS A 10 5.41 -6.72 13.72
CA CYS A 10 6.12 -6.92 14.97
C CYS A 10 5.24 -6.67 16.21
N GLN A 11 4.30 -5.72 16.11
CA GLN A 11 3.34 -5.46 17.17
C GLN A 11 2.24 -6.53 17.22
N ALA A 12 1.80 -7.02 16.05
CA ALA A 12 0.78 -8.06 15.95
C ALA A 12 1.21 -9.40 16.55
N ILE A 13 2.50 -9.74 16.47
CA ILE A 13 3.05 -10.98 17.05
C ILE A 13 3.51 -10.82 18.52
N CYS A 14 3.53 -9.59 19.04
CA CYS A 14 4.07 -9.31 20.37
C CYS A 14 3.18 -9.90 21.48
N PRO A 15 3.72 -10.74 22.39
CA PRO A 15 2.95 -11.36 23.47
C PRO A 15 2.44 -10.37 24.52
N TRP A 16 2.98 -9.15 24.53
CA TRP A 16 2.54 -8.07 25.42
C TRP A 16 1.43 -7.22 24.78
N ASN A 17 1.49 -7.02 23.46
CA ASN A 17 0.57 -6.13 22.76
C ASN A 17 -0.86 -6.68 22.70
N LYS A 18 -1.06 -8.00 22.88
CA LYS A 18 -2.40 -8.60 23.01
C LYS A 18 -3.22 -8.08 24.20
N TYR A 19 -2.58 -7.44 25.17
CA TYR A 19 -3.25 -6.85 26.33
C TYR A 19 -3.45 -5.34 26.20
N ALA A 20 -2.92 -4.72 25.15
CA ALA A 20 -3.07 -3.29 24.91
C ALA A 20 -4.54 -2.92 24.68
N GLN A 21 -4.95 -1.76 25.21
CA GLN A 21 -6.28 -1.21 25.01
C GLN A 21 -6.21 -0.07 23.99
N PHE A 22 -7.28 0.12 23.22
CA PHE A 22 -7.38 1.29 22.36
C PHE A 22 -7.44 2.55 23.21
N THR A 23 -6.78 3.60 22.75
CA THR A 23 -6.85 4.92 23.38
C THR A 23 -8.23 5.54 23.16
N GLY A 24 -8.70 6.32 24.12
CA GLY A 24 -9.88 7.18 23.97
C GLY A 24 -9.59 8.53 23.32
N GLU A 25 -8.30 8.85 23.10
CA GLU A 25 -7.89 10.10 22.48
C GLU A 25 -8.20 10.10 20.99
N THR A 26 -9.07 11.03 20.57
CA THR A 26 -9.62 11.06 19.21
C THR A 26 -8.59 11.45 18.16
N ASP A 27 -7.54 12.18 18.56
CA ASP A 27 -6.48 12.63 17.65
C ASP A 27 -5.68 11.46 17.02
N PHE A 28 -5.71 10.29 17.65
CA PHE A 28 -5.06 9.07 17.16
C PHE A 28 -5.96 8.17 16.31
N LEU A 29 -7.22 8.52 16.12
CA LEU A 29 -8.12 7.75 15.25
C LEU A 29 -7.72 7.91 13.77
N PRO A 30 -7.96 6.89 12.92
CA PRO A 30 -7.75 7.00 11.48
C PRO A 30 -8.52 8.19 10.90
N ARG A 31 -7.84 9.01 10.11
CA ARG A 31 -8.41 10.20 9.46
C ARG A 31 -8.67 9.94 7.98
N HIS A 32 -9.58 10.73 7.39
CA HIS A 32 -9.82 10.82 5.94
C HIS A 32 -10.17 9.50 5.24
N GLY A 33 -10.72 8.51 5.95
CA GLY A 33 -11.15 7.23 5.37
C GLY A 33 -10.01 6.34 4.86
N LEU A 34 -8.75 6.64 5.21
CA LEU A 34 -7.57 5.92 4.72
C LEU A 34 -7.54 4.43 5.11
N ALA A 35 -8.29 4.04 6.16
CA ALA A 35 -8.38 2.65 6.60
C ALA A 35 -9.17 1.75 5.64
N ASP A 36 -10.13 2.31 4.89
CA ASP A 36 -11.07 1.58 4.02
C ASP A 36 -11.06 2.11 2.57
N SER A 37 -9.95 2.72 2.15
CA SER A 37 -9.84 3.30 0.80
C SER A 37 -9.42 2.28 -0.26
N ASP A 38 -9.98 2.40 -1.47
CA ASP A 38 -9.52 1.63 -2.63
C ASP A 38 -8.16 2.14 -3.13
N LEU A 39 -7.24 1.22 -3.47
CA LEU A 39 -5.88 1.58 -3.85
C LEU A 39 -5.81 2.31 -5.19
N VAL A 40 -6.74 2.08 -6.12
CA VAL A 40 -6.83 2.79 -7.39
C VAL A 40 -7.22 4.25 -7.14
N ASP A 41 -8.19 4.48 -6.26
CA ASP A 41 -8.61 5.84 -5.88
C ASP A 41 -7.45 6.61 -5.25
N LEU A 42 -6.74 5.98 -4.31
CA LEU A 42 -5.56 6.57 -3.67
C LEU A 42 -4.40 6.85 -4.65
N PHE A 43 -4.23 6.00 -5.68
CA PHE A 43 -3.22 6.18 -6.72
C PHE A 43 -3.58 7.29 -7.71
N ASN A 44 -4.86 7.56 -7.86
CA ASN A 44 -5.37 8.62 -8.73
C ASN A 44 -5.34 10.00 -8.09
N TRP A 45 -5.13 10.11 -6.77
CA TRP A 45 -4.93 11.40 -6.11
C TRP A 45 -3.87 12.24 -6.81
N THR A 46 -4.09 13.55 -6.86
CA THR A 46 -3.05 14.51 -7.22
C THR A 46 -2.09 14.75 -6.05
N GLU A 47 -0.99 15.47 -6.30
CA GLU A 47 -0.10 15.88 -5.22
C GLU A 47 -0.81 16.80 -4.22
N GLU A 48 -1.65 17.72 -4.70
CA GLU A 48 -2.44 18.62 -3.87
C GLU A 48 -3.42 17.86 -2.97
N GLU A 49 -4.11 16.85 -3.52
CA GLU A 49 -5.01 15.98 -2.74
C GLU A 49 -4.25 15.16 -1.70
N PHE A 50 -3.10 14.61 -2.07
CA PHE A 50 -2.22 13.92 -1.12
C PHE A 50 -1.79 14.85 0.02
N LEU A 51 -1.33 16.05 -0.29
CA LEU A 51 -0.90 17.02 0.72
C LEU A 51 -2.06 17.40 1.63
N ALA A 52 -3.22 17.75 1.08
CA ALA A 52 -4.40 18.14 1.86
C ALA A 52 -4.91 17.00 2.75
N ARG A 53 -5.03 15.77 2.21
CA ARG A 53 -5.58 14.61 2.94
C ARG A 53 -4.60 13.94 3.90
N THR A 54 -3.31 14.28 3.84
CA THR A 54 -2.29 13.77 4.76
C THR A 54 -1.72 14.85 5.69
N GLU A 55 -2.34 16.03 5.74
CA GLU A 55 -1.96 17.09 6.65
C GLU A 55 -2.01 16.64 8.12
N GLY A 56 -0.95 16.95 8.87
CA GLY A 56 -0.80 16.49 10.26
C GLY A 56 -0.70 14.97 10.43
N SER A 57 -0.49 14.21 9.35
CA SER A 57 -0.24 12.76 9.39
C SER A 57 1.24 12.43 9.17
N ALA A 58 1.71 11.39 9.84
CA ALA A 58 3.04 10.82 9.61
C ALA A 58 3.27 10.37 8.15
N ILE A 59 2.19 10.03 7.44
CA ILE A 59 2.21 9.58 6.03
C ILE A 59 2.91 10.63 5.15
N ARG A 60 2.70 11.92 5.42
CA ARG A 60 3.26 13.02 4.62
C ARG A 60 4.80 13.00 4.55
N ARG A 61 5.49 12.36 5.51
CA ARG A 61 6.94 12.21 5.50
C ARG A 61 7.48 11.36 4.34
N VAL A 62 6.65 10.48 3.76
CA VAL A 62 7.07 9.66 2.60
C VAL A 62 7.16 10.49 1.31
N GLY A 63 6.49 11.65 1.26
CA GLY A 63 6.33 12.46 0.06
C GLY A 63 5.41 11.82 -0.98
N TYR A 64 4.90 12.62 -1.93
CA TYR A 64 3.95 12.16 -2.94
C TYR A 64 4.57 11.10 -3.88
N GLU A 65 5.85 11.26 -4.23
CA GLU A 65 6.56 10.27 -5.04
C GLU A 65 6.68 8.91 -4.33
N GLY A 66 7.02 8.91 -3.04
CA GLY A 66 7.09 7.70 -2.23
C GLY A 66 5.72 7.03 -2.02
N TRP A 67 4.67 7.85 -1.92
CA TRP A 67 3.27 7.40 -1.87
C TRP A 67 2.89 6.64 -3.14
N LEU A 68 3.10 7.25 -4.33
CA LEU A 68 2.82 6.61 -5.61
C LEU A 68 3.65 5.33 -5.82
N ARG A 69 4.94 5.36 -5.46
CA ARG A 69 5.82 4.19 -5.52
C ARG A 69 5.23 3.01 -4.72
N ASN A 70 4.82 3.27 -3.48
CA ASN A 70 4.28 2.23 -2.60
C ASN A 70 2.92 1.71 -3.11
N LEU A 71 2.07 2.59 -3.62
CA LEU A 71 0.79 2.22 -4.22
C LEU A 71 0.97 1.38 -5.49
N ALA A 72 1.89 1.73 -6.39
CA ALA A 72 2.20 0.91 -7.56
C ALA A 72 2.59 -0.52 -7.15
N VAL A 73 3.40 -0.67 -6.10
CA VAL A 73 3.74 -2.00 -5.54
C VAL A 73 2.50 -2.71 -4.96
N GLY A 74 1.63 -1.99 -4.25
CA GLY A 74 0.37 -2.52 -3.72
C GLY A 74 -0.53 -3.05 -4.83
N LEU A 75 -0.74 -2.23 -5.87
CA LEU A 75 -1.51 -2.55 -7.07
C LEU A 75 -0.93 -3.75 -7.84
N GLY A 76 0.40 -3.82 -7.99
CA GLY A 76 1.05 -4.99 -8.60
C GLY A 76 1.00 -6.27 -7.76
N ASN A 77 0.70 -6.17 -6.46
CA ASN A 77 0.49 -7.33 -5.59
C ASN A 77 -0.99 -7.79 -5.56
N ALA A 78 -1.93 -6.97 -6.04
CA ALA A 78 -3.34 -7.30 -6.09
C ALA A 78 -3.64 -8.36 -7.17
N PRO A 79 -4.79 -9.04 -7.13
CA PRO A 79 -5.30 -9.80 -8.27
C PRO A 79 -5.33 -8.94 -9.55
N SER A 80 -5.28 -9.61 -10.69
CA SER A 80 -5.40 -8.94 -11.99
C SER A 80 -6.76 -8.23 -12.11
N ASP A 81 -6.74 -6.94 -12.43
CA ASP A 81 -7.92 -6.10 -12.61
C ASP A 81 -7.63 -5.04 -13.70
N GLU A 82 -8.54 -4.91 -14.66
CA GLU A 82 -8.41 -3.96 -15.78
C GLU A 82 -8.35 -2.50 -15.28
N ARG A 83 -9.05 -2.17 -14.19
CA ARG A 83 -9.03 -0.83 -13.59
C ARG A 83 -7.64 -0.47 -13.09
N ILE A 84 -6.91 -1.45 -12.55
CA ILE A 84 -5.53 -1.28 -12.10
C ILE A 84 -4.60 -1.04 -13.29
N ILE A 85 -4.74 -1.83 -14.36
CA ILE A 85 -3.95 -1.68 -15.59
C ILE A 85 -4.14 -0.30 -16.19
N GLN A 86 -5.39 0.17 -16.26
CA GLN A 86 -5.73 1.48 -16.79
C GLN A 86 -5.09 2.60 -15.97
N ALA A 87 -5.31 2.62 -14.65
CA ALA A 87 -4.76 3.63 -13.75
C ALA A 87 -3.22 3.70 -13.79
N LEU A 88 -2.55 2.54 -13.80
CA LEU A 88 -1.10 2.45 -13.94
C LEU A 88 -0.60 3.01 -15.27
N SER A 89 -1.29 2.70 -16.37
CA SER A 89 -0.94 3.16 -17.72
C SER A 89 -1.11 4.67 -17.86
N ASP A 90 -2.19 5.23 -17.32
CA ASP A 90 -2.48 6.67 -17.40
C ASP A 90 -1.46 7.50 -16.61
N LYS A 91 -1.03 7.00 -15.44
CA LYS A 91 -0.07 7.71 -14.57
C LYS A 91 1.36 7.68 -15.14
N LYS A 92 1.74 6.65 -15.90
CA LYS A 92 3.11 6.40 -16.37
C LYS A 92 3.76 7.62 -17.06
N ASN A 93 3.01 8.35 -17.88
CA ASN A 93 3.57 9.46 -18.66
C ASN A 93 3.84 10.72 -17.83
N GLN A 94 3.28 10.81 -16.63
CA GLN A 94 3.34 11.99 -15.76
C GLN A 94 4.21 11.74 -14.51
N ALA A 95 4.61 10.49 -14.30
CA ALA A 95 5.34 10.08 -13.11
C ALA A 95 6.86 10.21 -13.30
N SER A 96 7.58 10.31 -12.18
CA SER A 96 9.04 10.35 -12.17
C SER A 96 9.66 9.02 -12.64
N PRO A 97 10.95 9.00 -13.01
CA PRO A 97 11.65 7.76 -13.35
C PRO A 97 11.56 6.69 -12.25
N LEU A 98 11.64 7.09 -10.98
CA LEU A 98 11.52 6.18 -9.83
C LEU A 98 10.14 5.49 -9.81
N VAL A 99 9.07 6.27 -9.93
CA VAL A 99 7.71 5.72 -9.89
C VAL A 99 7.43 4.87 -11.13
N ASN A 100 7.93 5.28 -12.30
CA ASN A 100 7.77 4.54 -13.55
C ASN A 100 8.35 3.12 -13.51
N GLU A 101 9.52 2.94 -12.87
CA GLU A 101 10.09 1.60 -12.65
C GLU A 101 9.09 0.67 -11.91
N HIS A 102 8.40 1.21 -10.90
CA HIS A 102 7.44 0.46 -10.09
C HIS A 102 6.11 0.25 -10.82
N ILE A 103 5.68 1.20 -11.64
CA ILE A 103 4.51 1.07 -12.52
C ILE A 103 4.75 -0.06 -13.53
N ASP A 104 5.92 -0.10 -14.17
CA ASP A 104 6.25 -1.14 -15.16
C ASP A 104 6.32 -2.52 -14.53
N TRP A 105 6.89 -2.60 -13.32
CA TRP A 105 6.84 -3.83 -12.53
C TRP A 105 5.39 -4.25 -12.24
N ALA A 106 4.53 -3.32 -11.83
CA ALA A 106 3.13 -3.61 -11.48
C ALA A 106 2.31 -4.08 -12.69
N LEU A 107 2.44 -3.41 -13.84
CA LEU A 107 1.81 -3.83 -15.11
C LEU A 107 2.25 -5.25 -15.51
N THR A 108 3.53 -5.58 -15.31
CA THR A 108 4.05 -6.93 -15.57
C THR A 108 3.43 -7.99 -14.64
N GLN A 109 3.04 -7.63 -13.41
CA GLN A 109 2.31 -8.56 -12.54
C GLN A 109 0.86 -8.71 -12.95
N GLN A 110 0.20 -7.59 -13.26
CA GLN A 110 -1.22 -7.53 -13.62
C GLN A 110 -1.52 -8.30 -14.91
N THR A 111 -0.56 -8.41 -15.83
CA THR A 111 -0.65 -9.22 -17.06
C THR A 111 -0.43 -10.72 -16.85
N LYS A 112 -0.10 -11.17 -15.63
CA LYS A 112 0.18 -12.57 -15.30
C LYS A 112 -0.75 -13.10 -14.20
N PRO A 113 -2.06 -13.27 -14.47
CA PRO A 113 -3.09 -13.56 -13.46
C PRO A 113 -2.83 -14.85 -12.66
N ASN A 114 -2.17 -15.83 -13.25
CA ASN A 114 -1.87 -17.13 -12.62
C ASN A 114 -0.52 -17.17 -11.89
N ARG A 115 0.21 -16.05 -11.81
CA ARG A 115 1.53 -16.01 -11.18
C ARG A 115 1.41 -16.02 -9.66
N ARG A 116 1.46 -17.21 -9.05
CA ARG A 116 1.66 -17.32 -7.60
C ARG A 116 3.09 -16.97 -7.24
N ARG A 117 3.27 -15.91 -6.42
CA ARG A 117 4.57 -15.65 -5.78
C ARG A 117 4.89 -16.81 -4.83
N LYS A 118 6.01 -17.50 -5.06
CA LYS A 118 6.51 -18.52 -4.12
C LYS A 118 6.72 -17.86 -2.76
N ARG A 119 6.12 -18.42 -1.71
CA ARG A 119 6.38 -17.97 -0.32
C ARG A 119 7.86 -18.20 -0.01
N LYS A 120 8.56 -17.16 0.43
CA LYS A 120 9.96 -17.27 0.88
C LYS A 120 10.08 -17.99 2.22
N ILE A 121 9.03 -17.95 3.05
CA ILE A 121 8.96 -18.62 4.34
C ILE A 121 7.89 -19.71 4.24
N GLN A 122 8.32 -20.97 4.30
CA GLN A 122 7.42 -22.10 4.50
C GLN A 122 7.21 -22.27 5.99
N ARG A 123 5.96 -22.46 6.45
CA ARG A 123 5.72 -22.87 7.84
C ARG A 123 6.36 -24.24 8.02
N ALA A 124 7.18 -24.39 9.05
CA ALA A 124 7.63 -25.72 9.46
C ALA A 124 6.39 -26.59 9.76
N PRO A 125 6.39 -27.88 9.38
CA PRO A 125 5.31 -28.77 9.73
C PRO A 125 5.13 -28.77 11.24
N VAL A 126 3.87 -28.73 11.69
CA VAL A 126 3.55 -28.94 13.10
C VAL A 126 3.92 -30.39 13.38
N ILE A 127 4.93 -30.60 14.22
CA ILE A 127 5.27 -31.92 14.75
C ILE A 127 4.24 -32.19 15.85
N GLU A 128 3.38 -33.20 15.64
CA GLU A 128 2.48 -33.74 16.67
C GLU A 128 3.25 -34.42 17.81
#